data_AF-A0A0I9SNL1-F1
#
_entry.id   AF-A0A0I9SNL1-F1
#
_cell.length_a   1.000
_cell.length_b   1.000
_cell.length_c   1.000
_cell.angle_alpha   90.00
_cell.angle_beta   90.00
_cell.angle_gamma   90.00
#
_symmetry.space_group_name_H-M   'P 1'
#
loop_
_entity.id
_entity.type
_entity.pdbx_description
1 polymer ?
#
loop_
_entity_poly.entity_id
_entity_poly.type
_entity_poly.pdbx_seq_one_letter_code
_entity_poly.pdbx_strand_id
1 'polypeptide(L)'
;MSGFSDYLENALFNATLRGGGYTGGAVYVALFKTDPTDAGTGAELTDSAYVRQRAHASVVSDGFTAASNGSGSNTRTLTFPAISDVQVTVTHWGIFDASAAGNLLYHAPLQNPKTLDPSDVLSFPVGSLSVTLA
;
A
#
# COMPACT_ATOMS: atom_id res chain seq x y z
N MET A 1 -3.93 12.22 3.44
CA MET A 1 -2.47 12.11 3.20
C MET A 1 -2.06 10.71 3.65
N SER A 2 -1.00 10.15 3.07
CA SER A 2 -0.48 8.85 3.50
C SER A 2 0.28 9.00 4.82
N GLY A 3 -0.03 8.16 5.81
CA GLY A 3 0.71 8.05 7.06
C GLY A 3 1.88 7.06 6.94
N PHE A 4 2.94 7.31 7.71
CA PHE A 4 3.99 6.32 7.94
C PHE A 4 3.50 5.28 8.96
N SER A 5 4.01 4.06 8.86
CA SER A 5 3.89 3.11 9.97
C SER A 5 4.95 3.36 11.04
N ASP A 6 4.68 2.91 12.27
CA ASP A 6 5.65 2.90 13.37
C ASP A 6 6.96 2.20 12.95
N TYR A 7 6.85 1.16 12.11
CA TYR A 7 8.01 0.46 11.57
C TYR A 7 8.87 1.37 10.68
N LEU A 8 8.24 2.05 9.71
CA LEU A 8 8.97 2.89 8.76
C LEU A 8 9.53 4.14 9.45
N GLU A 9 8.82 4.72 10.41
CA GLU A 9 9.32 5.83 11.21
C GLU A 9 10.59 5.46 11.97
N ASN A 10 10.59 4.32 12.66
CA ASN A 10 11.77 3.83 13.37
C ASN A 10 12.93 3.51 12.43
N ALA A 11 12.65 2.92 11.27
CA ALA A 11 13.66 2.61 10.26
C ALA A 11 14.31 3.89 9.71
N LEU A 12 13.49 4.89 9.35
CA LEU A 12 13.96 6.17 8.84
C LEU A 12 14.70 6.98 9.91
N PHE A 13 14.26 6.95 11.17
CA PHE A 13 14.97 7.58 12.28
C PHE A 13 16.37 7.00 12.44
N ASN A 14 16.50 5.68 12.43
CA ASN A 14 17.80 5.03 12.51
C ASN A 14 18.69 5.34 11.28
N ALA A 15 18.09 5.37 10.09
CA ALA A 15 18.82 5.64 8.85
C ALA A 15 19.33 7.08 8.75
N THR A 16 18.54 8.06 9.19
CA THR A 16 18.86 9.48 9.04
C THR A 16 19.65 10.04 10.21
N LEU A 17 19.31 9.66 11.45
CA LEU A 17 19.85 10.30 12.67
C LEU A 17 20.87 9.43 13.41
N ARG A 18 20.93 8.12 13.14
CA ARG A 18 21.82 7.18 13.84
C ARG A 18 22.86 6.52 12.95
N GLY A 19 22.98 6.99 11.70
CA GLY A 19 23.95 6.48 10.73
C GLY A 19 23.68 5.04 10.28
N GLY A 20 22.46 4.54 10.48
CA GLY A 20 22.02 3.26 9.95
C GLY A 20 21.80 3.32 8.42
N GLY A 21 21.60 2.16 7.82
CA GLY A 21 21.13 2.06 6.44
C GLY A 21 19.67 1.61 6.40
N TYR A 22 18.88 2.21 5.52
CA TYR A 22 17.58 1.65 5.11
C TYR A 22 17.68 1.22 3.66
N THR A 23 17.55 -0.08 3.40
CA THR A 23 17.55 -0.62 2.04
C THR A 23 16.12 -1.00 1.68
N GLY A 24 15.51 -0.21 0.81
CA GLY A 24 14.18 -0.49 0.28
C GLY A 24 14.19 -1.71 -0.65
N GLY A 25 13.06 -2.42 -0.69
CA GLY A 25 12.85 -3.58 -1.54
C GLY A 25 11.60 -3.46 -2.39
N ALA A 26 11.17 -4.62 -2.91
CA ALA A 26 9.90 -4.79 -3.58
C ALA A 26 8.74 -4.30 -2.69
N VAL A 27 7.88 -3.41 -3.22
CA VAL A 27 6.68 -2.99 -2.49
C VAL A 27 5.40 -3.55 -3.11
N TYR A 28 4.41 -3.75 -2.25
CA TYR A 28 3.13 -4.40 -2.56
C TYR A 28 1.98 -3.57 -1.98
N VAL A 29 0.91 -3.39 -2.75
CA VAL A 29 -0.28 -2.68 -2.33
C VAL A 29 -1.31 -3.67 -1.79
N ALA A 30 -1.79 -3.40 -0.59
CA ALA A 30 -2.81 -4.13 0.13
C ALA A 30 -4.10 -3.31 0.28
N LEU A 31 -5.23 -3.98 0.40
CA LEU A 31 -6.54 -3.39 0.65
C LEU A 31 -6.98 -3.69 2.08
N PHE A 32 -7.66 -2.73 2.71
CA PHE A 32 -8.10 -2.84 4.09
C PHE A 32 -9.58 -2.51 4.25
N LYS A 33 -10.23 -3.25 5.16
CA LYS A 33 -11.63 -3.03 5.57
C LYS A 33 -11.74 -2.00 6.69
N THR A 34 -10.71 -1.88 7.53
CA THR A 34 -10.61 -0.89 8.60
C THR A 34 -9.30 -0.12 8.50
N ASP A 35 -9.17 0.97 9.26
CA ASP A 35 -7.92 1.71 9.33
C ASP A 35 -6.77 0.79 9.81
N PRO A 36 -5.68 0.63 9.04
CA PRO A 36 -4.48 -0.05 9.48
C PRO A 36 -3.82 0.62 10.69
N THR A 37 -4.00 1.93 10.87
CA THR A 37 -3.22 2.77 11.81
C THR A 37 -1.71 2.67 11.57
N ASP A 38 -0.94 3.49 12.27
CA ASP A 38 0.52 3.46 12.17
C ASP A 38 1.11 2.13 12.69
N ALA A 39 0.38 1.44 13.58
CA ALA A 39 0.75 0.14 14.14
C ALA A 39 0.43 -1.06 13.21
N GLY A 40 -0.26 -0.85 12.08
CA GLY A 40 -0.64 -1.91 11.15
C GLY A 40 -1.66 -2.93 11.69
N THR A 41 -2.49 -2.54 12.66
CA THR A 41 -3.48 -3.39 13.33
C THR A 41 -4.82 -3.55 12.59
N GLY A 42 -5.01 -2.88 11.46
CA GLY A 42 -6.27 -2.94 10.70
C GLY A 42 -6.51 -4.28 10.03
N ALA A 43 -7.78 -4.56 9.73
CA ALA A 43 -8.19 -5.76 9.03
C ALA A 43 -7.89 -5.64 7.53
N GLU A 44 -6.80 -6.28 7.09
CA GLU A 44 -6.54 -6.50 5.67
C GLU A 44 -7.70 -7.28 5.03
N LEU A 45 -7.98 -7.00 3.75
CA LEU A 45 -8.98 -7.71 3.00
C LEU A 45 -8.69 -9.21 3.00
N THR A 46 -9.71 -10.01 3.28
CA THR A 46 -9.64 -11.46 3.24
C THR A 46 -10.71 -11.94 2.28
N ASP A 47 -10.26 -12.53 1.18
CA ASP A 47 -11.09 -13.16 0.13
C ASP A 47 -10.23 -14.27 -0.50
N SER A 48 -10.87 -15.34 -0.96
CA SER A 48 -10.20 -16.53 -1.50
C SER A 48 -9.30 -16.23 -2.70
N ALA A 49 -9.60 -15.20 -3.49
CA ALA A 49 -8.80 -14.77 -4.64
C ALA A 49 -7.84 -13.63 -4.32
N TYR A 50 -7.95 -13.00 -3.15
CA TYR A 50 -7.21 -11.79 -2.83
C TYR A 50 -5.71 -12.05 -2.64
N VAL A 51 -4.91 -11.25 -3.35
CA VAL A 51 -3.45 -11.16 -3.17
C VAL A 51 -3.02 -9.70 -3.27
N ARG A 52 -2.00 -9.32 -2.49
CA ARG A 52 -1.39 -7.98 -2.58
C ARG A 52 -0.80 -7.76 -3.97
N GLN A 53 -0.99 -6.57 -4.52
CA GLN A 53 -0.52 -6.25 -5.86
C GLN A 53 0.90 -5.69 -5.82
N ARG A 54 1.83 -6.34 -6.53
CA ARG A 54 3.21 -5.84 -6.67
C ARG A 54 3.19 -4.49 -7.39
N ALA A 55 3.79 -3.47 -6.80
CA ALA A 55 3.77 -2.12 -7.37
C ALA A 55 4.61 -1.98 -8.65
N HIS A 56 5.68 -2.78 -8.77
CA HIS A 56 6.68 -2.70 -9.83
C HIS A 56 6.66 -3.94 -10.74
N ALA A 57 7.16 -3.81 -11.96
CA ALA A 57 7.18 -4.88 -12.96
C ALA A 57 8.54 -5.59 -13.05
N SER A 58 9.62 -4.83 -13.24
CA SER A 58 10.96 -5.37 -13.49
C SER A 58 11.99 -4.88 -12.48
N VAL A 59 11.95 -3.59 -12.13
CA VAL A 59 12.88 -2.98 -11.18
C VAL A 59 12.09 -2.21 -10.13
N VAL A 60 12.55 -2.21 -8.87
CA VAL A 60 11.80 -1.60 -7.75
C VAL A 60 11.45 -0.13 -8.02
N SER A 61 12.37 0.62 -8.62
CA SER A 61 12.18 2.03 -8.98
C SER A 61 11.12 2.28 -10.05
N ASP A 62 10.68 1.25 -10.78
CA ASP A 62 9.63 1.40 -11.79
C ASP A 62 8.23 1.41 -11.19
N GLY A 63 8.06 1.16 -9.87
CA GLY A 63 6.72 1.06 -9.25
C GLY A 63 6.10 2.39 -8.83
N PHE A 64 6.93 3.38 -8.49
CA PHE A 64 6.51 4.73 -8.13
C PHE A 64 7.38 5.77 -8.85
N THR A 65 6.81 6.93 -9.14
CA THR A 65 7.56 8.04 -9.71
C THR A 65 8.67 8.48 -8.75
N ALA A 66 9.75 9.04 -9.30
CA ALA A 66 10.75 9.70 -8.48
C ALA A 66 10.08 10.77 -7.59
N ALA A 67 10.51 10.84 -6.34
CA ALA A 67 9.93 11.78 -5.39
C ALA A 67 10.20 13.23 -5.82
N SER A 68 9.16 14.06 -5.79
CA SER A 68 9.25 15.51 -5.98
C SER A 68 8.60 16.18 -4.76
N ASN A 69 9.38 16.96 -4.01
CA ASN A 69 8.94 17.58 -2.75
C ASN A 69 8.29 16.58 -1.77
N GLY A 70 8.85 15.37 -1.67
CA GLY A 70 8.33 14.31 -0.80
C GLY A 70 7.09 13.59 -1.33
N SER A 71 6.65 13.83 -2.56
CA SER A 71 5.50 13.14 -3.16
C SER A 71 5.90 12.27 -4.34
N GLY A 72 5.26 11.11 -4.46
CA GLY A 72 5.38 10.20 -5.59
C GLY A 72 4.09 9.41 -5.80
N SER A 73 3.86 8.92 -7.01
CA SER A 73 2.65 8.19 -7.35
C SER A 73 2.92 6.88 -8.10
N ASN A 74 1.97 5.96 -8.08
CA ASN A 74 2.10 4.71 -8.80
C ASN A 74 2.23 4.95 -10.31
N THR A 75 3.21 4.30 -10.92
CA THR A 75 3.51 4.40 -12.36
C THR A 75 2.73 3.41 -13.22
N ARG A 76 2.03 2.47 -12.57
CA ARG A 76 1.34 1.35 -13.22
C ARG A 76 -0.04 1.16 -12.65
N THR A 77 -0.96 0.68 -13.49
CA THR A 77 -2.27 0.24 -13.02
C THR A 77 -2.12 -1.02 -12.16
N LEU A 78 -2.67 -0.98 -10.95
CA LEU A 78 -2.71 -2.12 -10.05
C LEU A 78 -4.15 -2.65 -10.00
N THR A 79 -4.35 -3.86 -10.48
CA THR A 79 -5.68 -4.48 -10.56
C THR A 79 -5.71 -5.66 -9.61
N PHE A 80 -6.63 -5.63 -8.65
CA PHE A 80 -6.86 -6.74 -7.74
C PHE A 80 -7.74 -7.80 -8.41
N PRO A 81 -7.61 -9.08 -8.04
CA PRO A 81 -8.55 -10.12 -8.44
C PRO A 81 -9.99 -9.74 -8.08
N ALA A 82 -10.94 -10.27 -8.84
CA ALA A 82 -12.35 -10.08 -8.53
C ALA A 82 -12.68 -10.68 -7.15
N ILE A 83 -13.56 -10.02 -6.40
CA ILE A 83 -14.07 -10.58 -5.14
C ILE A 83 -14.80 -11.89 -5.45
N SER A 84 -14.54 -12.92 -4.66
CA SER A 84 -15.02 -14.28 -4.91
C SER A 84 -16.00 -14.78 -3.85
N ASP A 85 -15.85 -14.32 -2.61
CA ASP A 85 -16.61 -14.83 -1.47
C ASP A 85 -17.85 -13.96 -1.19
N VAL A 86 -17.70 -12.94 -0.36
CA VAL A 86 -18.78 -12.10 0.16
C VAL A 86 -18.55 -10.65 -0.23
N GLN A 87 -19.62 -9.85 -0.20
CA GLN A 87 -19.51 -8.41 -0.31
C GLN A 87 -18.52 -7.86 0.73
N VAL A 88 -17.60 -7.01 0.27
CA VAL A 88 -16.58 -6.38 1.12
C VAL A 88 -16.55 -4.88 0.89
N THR A 89 -16.36 -4.12 1.97
CA THR A 89 -16.15 -2.68 1.88
C THR A 89 -14.68 -2.36 2.13
N VAL A 90 -14.03 -1.80 1.13
CA VAL A 90 -12.64 -1.38 1.16
C VAL A 90 -12.58 0.11 1.50
N THR A 91 -11.94 0.42 2.62
CA THR A 91 -11.90 1.78 3.21
C THR A 91 -10.50 2.37 3.17
N HIS A 92 -9.46 1.54 3.28
CA HIS A 92 -8.07 1.97 3.32
C HIS A 92 -7.21 1.14 2.36
N TRP A 93 -6.05 1.67 1.99
CA TRP A 93 -4.98 0.94 1.33
C TRP A 93 -3.71 1.02 2.16
N GLY A 94 -2.85 0.03 2.01
CA GLY A 94 -1.52 0.00 2.62
C GLY A 94 -0.46 -0.43 1.62
N ILE A 95 0.78 -0.03 1.86
CA ILE A 95 1.95 -0.47 1.12
C ILE A 95 2.81 -1.29 2.05
N PHE A 96 3.15 -2.51 1.63
CA PHE A 96 3.99 -3.45 2.36
C PHE A 96 5.30 -3.72 1.64
N ASP A 97 6.31 -4.15 2.38
CA ASP A 97 7.60 -4.62 1.86
C ASP A 97 7.57 -6.09 1.36
N ALA A 98 6.46 -6.80 1.55
CA ALA A 98 6.33 -8.20 1.18
C ALA A 98 4.94 -8.57 0.61
N SER A 99 4.92 -9.60 -0.24
CA SER A 99 3.71 -10.15 -0.86
C SER A 99 2.76 -10.82 0.13
N ALA A 100 3.28 -11.34 1.23
CA ALA A 100 2.57 -11.87 2.38
C ALA A 100 3.38 -11.58 3.65
N ALA A 101 2.71 -11.40 4.79
CA ALA A 101 3.34 -10.90 6.03
C ALA A 101 4.12 -9.58 5.79
N GLY A 102 5.29 -9.42 6.37
CA GLY A 102 6.11 -8.22 6.22
C GLY A 102 5.62 -7.04 7.04
N ASN A 103 6.18 -5.87 6.76
CA ASN A 103 5.94 -4.63 7.49
C ASN A 103 5.11 -3.67 6.64
N LEU A 104 4.12 -3.05 7.26
CA LEU A 104 3.44 -1.90 6.69
C LEU A 104 4.46 -0.77 6.55
N LEU A 105 4.45 -0.07 5.43
CA LEU A 105 5.32 1.07 5.15
C LEU A 105 4.51 2.37 5.15
N TYR A 106 3.47 2.39 4.31
CA TYR A 106 2.58 3.53 4.15
C TYR A 106 1.15 3.07 4.20
N HIS A 107 0.25 3.93 4.64
CA HIS A 107 -1.18 3.68 4.57
C HIS A 107 -1.94 4.97 4.33
N ALA A 108 -3.14 4.87 3.75
CA ALA A 108 -4.05 6.00 3.71
C ALA A 108 -5.51 5.53 3.53
N PRO A 109 -6.48 6.35 3.93
CA PRO A 109 -7.87 6.13 3.55
C PRO A 109 -8.06 6.29 2.04
N LEU A 110 -8.99 5.53 1.47
CA LEU A 110 -9.55 5.87 0.16
C LEU A 110 -10.38 7.15 0.28
N GLN A 111 -10.28 8.04 -0.70
CA GLN A 111 -11.14 9.24 -0.76
C GLN A 111 -12.63 8.87 -0.75
N ASN A 112 -12.98 7.77 -1.42
CA ASN A 112 -14.31 7.21 -1.43
C ASN A 112 -14.19 5.72 -1.14
N PRO A 113 -14.61 5.26 0.05
CA PRO A 113 -14.74 3.84 0.34
C PRO A 113 -15.58 3.15 -0.74
N LYS A 114 -15.18 1.94 -1.12
CA LYS A 114 -15.88 1.17 -2.16
C LYS A 114 -16.38 -0.13 -1.58
N THR A 115 -17.67 -0.38 -1.74
CA THR A 115 -18.27 -1.69 -1.53
C THR A 115 -18.20 -2.46 -2.83
N LEU A 116 -17.64 -3.67 -2.77
CA LEU A 116 -17.42 -4.58 -3.89
C LEU A 116 -18.23 -5.84 -3.64
N ASP A 117 -19.08 -6.20 -4.58
CA ASP A 117 -19.82 -7.45 -4.59
C ASP A 117 -18.97 -8.58 -5.25
N PRO A 118 -19.34 -9.85 -5.06
CA PRO A 118 -18.70 -10.94 -5.80
C PRO A 118 -18.72 -10.65 -7.31
N SER A 119 -17.62 -10.91 -8.01
CA SER A 119 -17.28 -10.53 -9.39
C SER A 119 -16.80 -9.09 -9.62
N ASP A 120 -16.92 -8.19 -8.64
CA ASP A 120 -16.38 -6.83 -8.78
C ASP A 120 -14.85 -6.82 -8.66
N VAL A 121 -14.23 -5.95 -9.46
CA VAL A 121 -12.79 -5.74 -9.51
C VAL A 121 -12.46 -4.34 -9.03
N LEU A 122 -11.42 -4.23 -8.20
CA LEU A 122 -10.83 -2.95 -7.83
C LEU A 122 -9.53 -2.73 -8.59
N SER A 123 -9.39 -1.56 -9.23
CA SER A 123 -8.15 -1.15 -9.87
C SER A 123 -7.76 0.27 -9.47
N PHE A 124 -6.47 0.47 -9.23
CA PHE A 124 -5.85 1.79 -9.11
C PHE A 124 -5.17 2.14 -10.42
N PRO A 125 -5.70 3.09 -11.21
CA PRO A 125 -5.01 3.55 -12.42
C PRO A 125 -3.69 4.26 -12.07
N VAL A 126 -2.83 4.44 -13.07
CA VAL A 126 -1.59 5.22 -12.95
C VAL A 126 -1.86 6.59 -12.32
N GLY A 127 -1.05 6.99 -11.35
CA GLY A 127 -1.12 8.27 -10.67
C GLY A 127 -2.20 8.38 -9.59
N SER A 128 -3.04 7.36 -9.39
CA SER A 128 -4.14 7.42 -8.40
C SER A 128 -3.71 7.14 -6.96
N LEU A 129 -2.69 6.31 -6.76
CA LEU A 129 -2.05 6.10 -5.47
C LEU A 129 -0.93 7.11 -5.33
N SER A 130 -1.24 8.22 -4.66
CA SER A 130 -0.25 9.23 -4.31
C SER A 130 0.19 9.05 -2.85
N VAL A 131 1.49 8.94 -2.66
CA VAL A 131 2.15 8.93 -1.35
C VAL A 131 2.84 10.28 -1.20
N THR A 132 2.59 10.96 -0.10
CA THR A 132 3.27 12.22 0.26
C THR A 132 3.82 12.08 1.67
N LEU A 133 5.12 12.33 1.81
CA LEU A 133 5.82 12.45 3.07
C LEU A 133 5.56 13.88 3.58
N ALA A 134 4.70 14.03 4.59
CA ALA A 134 4.35 15.31 5.20
C ALA A 134 4.41 15.22 6.72
#